data_AF-A0A932E239-F1
#
_entry.id   AF-A0A932E239-F1
#
_cell.length_a   1.000
_cell.length_b   1.000
_cell.length_c   1.000
_cell.angle_alpha   90.00
_cell.angle_beta   90.00
_cell.angle_gamma   90.00
#
_symmetry.space_group_name_H-M   'P 1'
#
loop_
_entity.id
_entity.type
_entity.pdbx_description
1 polymer ?
#
loop_
_entity_poly.entity_id
_entity_poly.type
_entity_poly.pdbx_seq_one_letter_code
_entity_poly.pdbx_strand_id
1 'polypeptide(L)'
;MDLLEAKSRVAEALVESVFRRARYQIRRWHSDELPLRFGREDFSPDFCAAPGPDGAGELLVEVKYRPSADQFVSVENQRGDRSVFVMARRHWPHLYFVLVTDRPAPGRSCFQAISFGGAPPGEPFRTVDLADLRELRIFRHNIEDHEELIRRIFALLSGAVP
;
A
#
# COMPACT_ATOMS: atom_id res chain seq x y z
N MET A 1 -13.82 -17.88 1.51
CA MET A 1 -13.24 -16.54 1.29
C MET A 1 -14.04 -15.59 2.17
N ASP A 2 -13.38 -15.00 3.17
CA ASP A 2 -14.00 -13.98 4.04
C ASP A 2 -14.12 -12.63 3.28
N LEU A 3 -15.07 -11.78 3.66
CA LEU A 3 -15.25 -10.45 3.05
C LEU A 3 -13.96 -9.62 3.15
N LEU A 4 -13.28 -9.71 4.29
CA LEU A 4 -12.01 -9.03 4.52
C LEU A 4 -10.93 -9.54 3.55
N GLU A 5 -10.84 -10.86 3.36
CA GLU A 5 -9.91 -11.49 2.43
C GLU A 5 -10.19 -11.05 0.98
N ALA A 6 -11.47 -11.01 0.58
CA ALA A 6 -11.85 -10.52 -0.74
C ALA A 6 -11.46 -9.05 -0.96
N LYS A 7 -11.71 -8.19 0.03
CA LYS A 7 -11.31 -6.77 -0.02
C LYS A 7 -9.79 -6.60 -0.10
N SER A 8 -9.02 -7.39 0.64
CA SER A 8 -7.56 -7.37 0.57
C SER A 8 -7.04 -7.73 -0.82
N ARG A 9 -7.56 -8.82 -1.42
CA ARG A 9 -7.15 -9.24 -2.77
C ARG A 9 -7.53 -8.23 -3.85
N VAL A 10 -8.69 -7.59 -3.72
CA VAL A 10 -9.10 -6.51 -4.62
C VAL A 10 -8.20 -5.28 -4.44
N ALA A 11 -7.85 -4.92 -3.21
CA ALA A 11 -6.95 -3.82 -2.92
C ALA A 11 -5.57 -4.03 -3.58
N GLU A 12 -4.96 -5.20 -3.41
CA GLU A 12 -3.71 -5.59 -4.08
C GLU A 12 -3.82 -5.42 -5.60
N ALA A 13 -4.85 -6.02 -6.22
CA ALA A 13 -5.04 -5.97 -7.67
C ALA A 13 -5.25 -4.53 -8.20
N LEU A 14 -5.96 -3.69 -7.46
CA LEU A 14 -6.18 -2.29 -7.83
C LEU A 14 -4.91 -1.47 -7.72
N VAL A 15 -4.10 -1.67 -6.69
CA VAL A 15 -2.80 -0.98 -6.57
C VAL A 15 -1.88 -1.43 -7.71
N GLU A 16 -1.80 -2.74 -8.02
CA GLU A 16 -1.04 -3.18 -9.19
C GLU A 16 -1.53 -2.51 -10.49
N SER A 17 -2.85 -2.37 -10.67
CA SER A 17 -3.45 -1.67 -11.82
C SER A 17 -3.03 -0.19 -11.88
N VAL A 18 -3.02 0.52 -10.74
CA VAL A 18 -2.54 1.91 -10.64
C VAL A 18 -1.10 2.00 -11.15
N PHE A 19 -0.20 1.14 -10.66
CA PHE A 19 1.20 1.13 -11.07
C PHE A 19 1.36 0.76 -12.56
N ARG A 20 0.63 -0.23 -13.07
CA ARG A 20 0.65 -0.59 -14.50
C ARG A 20 0.22 0.57 -15.39
N ARG A 21 -0.81 1.32 -15.02
CA ARG A 21 -1.24 2.52 -15.75
C ARG A 21 -0.20 3.64 -15.71
N ALA A 22 0.55 3.75 -14.62
CA ALA A 22 1.73 4.61 -14.51
C ALA A 22 2.97 4.05 -15.26
N ARG A 23 2.79 3.04 -16.13
CA ARG A 23 3.83 2.42 -16.98
C ARG A 23 4.89 1.62 -16.23
N TYR A 24 4.61 1.22 -14.99
CA TYR A 24 5.48 0.27 -14.28
C TYR A 24 5.28 -1.15 -14.81
N GLN A 25 6.38 -1.89 -14.92
CA GLN A 25 6.38 -3.33 -15.06
C GLN A 25 6.25 -3.95 -13.67
N ILE A 26 5.18 -4.71 -13.45
CA ILE A 26 4.90 -5.36 -12.17
C ILE A 26 5.31 -6.82 -12.23
N ARG A 27 6.05 -7.27 -11.21
CA ARG A 27 6.36 -8.70 -10.97
C ARG A 27 6.06 -9.01 -9.53
N ARG A 28 5.43 -10.15 -9.25
CA ARG A 28 5.25 -10.59 -7.86
C ARG A 28 6.61 -10.71 -7.18
N TRP A 29 6.67 -10.24 -5.94
CA TRP A 29 7.87 -10.41 -5.14
C TRP A 29 8.05 -11.88 -4.85
N HIS A 30 9.25 -12.38 -5.11
CA HIS A 30 9.69 -13.69 -4.69
C HIS A 30 11.06 -13.47 -4.07
N SER A 31 11.24 -13.95 -2.84
CA SER A 31 12.56 -14.00 -2.21
C SER A 31 12.90 -15.47 -2.00
N ASP A 32 14.16 -15.81 -2.24
CA ASP A 32 14.73 -17.08 -1.77
C ASP A 32 14.96 -17.04 -0.24
N GLU A 33 14.87 -15.86 0.39
CA GLU A 33 14.90 -15.68 1.84
C GLU A 33 13.53 -15.92 2.48
N LEU A 34 13.53 -16.53 3.67
CA LEU A 34 12.31 -16.79 4.43
C LEU A 34 11.56 -15.47 4.73
N PRO A 35 10.23 -15.41 4.56
CA PRO A 35 9.43 -14.25 4.93
C PRO A 35 9.65 -13.83 6.38
N LEU A 36 9.52 -12.54 6.66
CA LEU A 36 9.59 -12.07 8.03
C LEU A 36 8.37 -12.55 8.80
N ARG A 37 8.61 -13.39 9.81
CA ARG A 37 7.56 -13.80 10.73
C ARG A 37 7.24 -12.69 11.71
N PHE A 38 6.08 -12.06 11.54
CA PHE A 38 5.51 -11.13 12.50
C PHE A 38 4.38 -11.81 13.26
N GLY A 39 4.73 -12.40 14.40
CA GLY A 39 3.76 -13.18 15.19
C GLY A 39 3.31 -14.44 14.44
N ARG A 40 2.09 -14.44 13.89
CA ARG A 40 1.52 -15.56 13.11
C ARG A 40 1.46 -15.29 11.61
N GLU A 41 1.80 -14.09 11.16
CA GLU A 41 1.74 -13.71 9.75
C GLU A 41 3.14 -13.58 9.18
N ASP A 42 3.34 -14.16 8.00
CA ASP A 42 4.51 -13.95 7.18
C ASP A 42 4.34 -12.61 6.43
N PHE A 43 5.35 -11.77 6.45
CA PHE A 43 5.36 -10.51 5.73
C PHE A 43 6.54 -10.46 4.77
N SER A 44 6.19 -10.12 3.55
CA SER A 44 7.07 -9.84 2.44
C SER A 44 6.36 -8.83 1.57
N PRO A 45 7.08 -7.99 0.80
CA PRO A 45 6.46 -7.18 -0.24
C PRO A 45 5.53 -8.03 -1.11
N ASP A 46 4.43 -7.46 -1.58
CA ASP A 46 3.52 -8.14 -2.50
C ASP A 46 4.10 -8.18 -3.92
N PHE A 47 4.71 -7.08 -4.37
CA PHE A 47 5.29 -6.99 -5.71
C PHE A 47 6.47 -6.02 -5.83
N CYS A 48 7.25 -6.27 -6.87
CA CYS A 48 8.20 -5.34 -7.46
C CYS A 48 7.52 -4.50 -8.54
N ALA A 49 7.81 -3.20 -8.55
CA ALA A 49 7.46 -2.28 -9.62
C ALA A 49 8.74 -1.69 -10.23
N ALA A 50 9.10 -2.12 -11.43
CA ALA A 50 10.17 -1.51 -12.20
C ALA A 50 9.58 -0.40 -13.08
N PRO A 51 10.03 0.86 -12.97
CA PRO A 51 9.64 1.87 -13.93
C PRO A 51 10.16 1.47 -15.32
N GLY A 52 9.62 2.06 -16.39
CA GLY A 52 10.07 1.79 -17.76
C GLY A 52 11.57 2.01 -17.98
N PRO A 53 12.10 1.77 -19.19
CA PRO A 53 13.55 1.77 -19.48
C PRO A 53 14.31 3.04 -19.05
N ASP A 54 13.62 4.17 -18.87
CA ASP A 54 14.18 5.46 -18.44
C ASP A 54 14.03 5.74 -16.93
N GLY A 55 13.51 4.79 -16.16
CA GLY A 55 13.23 4.95 -14.74
C GLY A 55 14.29 4.35 -13.82
N ALA A 56 14.53 5.00 -12.69
CA ALA A 56 15.54 4.54 -11.73
C ALA A 56 14.97 3.49 -10.77
N GLY A 57 15.61 2.32 -10.74
CA GLY A 57 15.50 1.31 -9.67
C GLY A 57 14.19 0.53 -9.60
N GLU A 58 14.28 -0.74 -9.22
CA GLU A 58 13.10 -1.55 -8.87
C GLU A 58 12.55 -1.07 -7.51
N LEU A 59 11.25 -0.84 -7.43
CA LEU A 59 10.56 -0.44 -6.22
C LEU A 59 9.89 -1.64 -5.58
N LEU A 60 10.00 -1.77 -4.27
CA LEU A 60 9.24 -2.76 -3.51
C LEU A 60 7.95 -2.12 -3.03
N VAL A 61 6.84 -2.83 -3.21
CA VAL A 61 5.52 -2.37 -2.81
C VAL A 61 4.85 -3.44 -1.97
N GLU A 62 4.36 -3.01 -0.82
CA GLU A 62 3.50 -3.77 0.07
C GLU A 62 2.13 -3.14 0.07
N VAL A 63 1.06 -3.93 -0.05
CA VAL A 63 -0.32 -3.47 -0.08
C VAL A 63 -1.09 -4.07 1.07
N LYS A 64 -1.77 -3.21 1.83
CA LYS A 64 -2.67 -3.65 2.90
C LYS A 64 -3.98 -2.90 2.88
N TYR A 65 -5.08 -3.65 2.78
CA TYR A 65 -6.40 -3.11 3.05
C TYR A 65 -6.62 -2.91 4.54
N ARG A 66 -7.12 -1.73 4.93
CA ARG A 66 -7.56 -1.41 6.29
C ARG A 66 -8.84 -0.58 6.24
N PRO A 67 -9.88 -0.92 7.04
CA PRO A 67 -11.08 -0.09 7.14
C PRO A 67 -10.80 1.35 7.59
N SER A 68 -9.73 1.57 8.37
CA SER A 68 -9.21 2.90 8.70
C SER A 68 -7.69 2.89 8.62
N ALA A 69 -7.15 3.65 7.66
CA ALA A 69 -5.71 3.82 7.50
C ALA A 69 -5.11 4.55 8.71
N ASP A 70 -5.74 5.64 9.17
CA ASP A 70 -5.25 6.47 10.28
C ASP A 70 -5.19 5.70 11.60
N GLN A 71 -6.24 4.93 11.92
CA GLN A 71 -6.26 4.10 13.13
C GLN A 71 -5.14 3.05 13.09
N PHE A 72 -4.96 2.39 11.94
CA PHE A 72 -3.90 1.40 11.77
C PHE A 72 -2.51 2.02 11.98
N VAL A 73 -2.24 3.15 11.33
CA VAL A 73 -0.96 3.86 11.44
C VAL A 73 -0.71 4.35 12.86
N SER A 74 -1.74 4.86 13.53
CA SER A 74 -1.65 5.29 14.94
C SER A 74 -1.26 4.12 15.84
N VAL A 75 -1.90 2.95 15.68
CA VAL A 75 -1.58 1.75 16.48
C VAL A 75 -0.14 1.29 16.20
N GLU A 76 0.28 1.29 14.95
CA GLU A 76 1.64 0.92 14.57
C GLU A 76 2.69 1.87 15.16
N ASN A 77 2.47 3.17 15.12
CA ASN A 77 3.37 4.15 15.76
C ASN A 77 3.47 3.94 17.29
N GLN A 78 2.37 3.57 17.95
CA GLN A 78 2.36 3.30 19.39
C GLN A 78 3.12 2.00 19.77
N ARG A 79 3.22 1.05 18.85
CA ARG A 79 3.96 -0.21 19.05
C ARG A 79 5.49 0.00 19.07
N GLY A 80 5.99 1.14 18.59
CA GLY A 80 7.42 1.45 18.55
C GLY A 80 8.22 0.36 17.82
N ASP A 81 9.24 -0.19 18.47
CA ASP A 81 10.10 -1.24 17.91
C ASP A 81 9.38 -2.55 17.55
N ARG A 82 8.17 -2.76 18.05
CA ARG A 82 7.33 -3.92 17.72
C ARG A 82 6.40 -3.67 16.53
N SER A 83 6.46 -2.48 15.92
CA SER A 83 5.67 -2.15 14.75
C SER A 83 6.13 -2.93 13.52
N VAL A 84 5.18 -3.33 12.68
CA VAL A 84 5.47 -3.88 11.36
C VAL A 84 6.28 -2.89 10.52
N PHE A 85 6.03 -1.58 10.64
CA PHE A 85 6.76 -0.57 9.87
C PHE A 85 8.24 -0.50 10.27
N VAL A 86 8.53 -0.49 11.56
CA VAL A 86 9.92 -0.44 12.06
C VAL A 86 10.68 -1.69 11.65
N MET A 87 10.07 -2.87 11.80
CA MET A 87 10.72 -4.14 11.49
C MET A 87 10.87 -4.35 9.98
N ALA A 88 9.85 -4.03 9.18
CA ALA A 88 9.91 -4.12 7.73
C ALA A 88 10.95 -3.15 7.15
N ARG A 89 11.04 -1.91 7.65
CA ARG A 89 12.07 -0.94 7.23
C ARG A 89 13.50 -1.44 7.45
N ARG A 90 13.75 -2.29 8.46
CA ARG A 90 15.10 -2.87 8.69
C ARG A 90 15.53 -3.81 7.57
N HIS A 91 14.57 -4.49 6.91
CA HIS A 91 14.84 -5.46 5.86
C HIS A 91 14.67 -4.86 4.46
N TRP A 92 13.67 -3.99 4.29
CA TRP A 92 13.40 -3.26 3.04
C TRP A 92 13.34 -1.76 3.30
N PRO A 93 14.50 -1.08 3.41
CA PRO A 93 14.56 0.35 3.75
C PRO A 93 13.85 1.27 2.76
N HIS A 94 13.69 0.83 1.51
CA HIS A 94 13.08 1.59 0.42
C HIS A 94 11.69 1.07 0.02
N LEU A 95 11.04 0.30 0.89
CA LEU A 95 9.68 -0.20 0.65
C LEU A 95 8.65 0.95 0.64
N TYR A 96 7.71 0.87 -0.29
CA TYR A 96 6.47 1.65 -0.26
C TYR A 96 5.36 0.80 0.34
N PHE A 97 4.89 1.20 1.52
CA PHE A 97 3.76 0.56 2.17
C PHE A 97 2.47 1.29 1.78
N VAL A 98 1.69 0.70 0.88
CA VAL A 98 0.43 1.24 0.37
C VAL A 98 -0.74 0.73 1.21
N LEU A 99 -1.44 1.67 1.84
CA LEU A 99 -2.68 1.44 2.55
C LEU A 99 -3.86 1.74 1.64
N VAL A 100 -4.77 0.77 1.55
CA VAL A 100 -6.02 0.91 0.82
C VAL A 100 -7.18 0.94 1.82
N THR A 101 -8.05 1.93 1.69
CA THR A 101 -9.21 2.10 2.58
C THR A 101 -10.45 2.51 1.81
N ASP A 102 -11.61 2.01 2.23
CA ASP A 102 -12.92 2.41 1.71
C ASP A 102 -13.60 3.49 2.56
N ARG A 103 -12.94 3.95 3.62
CA ARG A 103 -13.41 5.02 4.51
C ARG A 103 -12.28 6.04 4.76
N PRO A 104 -11.76 6.70 3.71
CA PRO A 104 -10.75 7.73 3.91
C PRO A 104 -11.32 8.90 4.71
N ALA A 105 -10.46 9.59 5.47
CA ALA A 105 -10.83 10.85 6.10
C ALA A 105 -11.20 11.91 5.03
N PRO A 106 -11.97 12.95 5.38
CA PRO A 106 -12.35 13.99 4.42
C PRO A 106 -11.14 14.62 3.71
N GLY A 107 -11.16 14.63 2.37
CA GLY A 107 -10.08 15.16 1.55
C GLY A 107 -8.88 14.22 1.36
N ARG A 108 -8.92 13.01 1.92
CA ARG A 108 -7.88 11.98 1.74
C ARG A 108 -8.27 10.97 0.67
N SER A 109 -7.25 10.35 0.08
CA SER A 109 -7.44 9.29 -0.91
C SER A 109 -7.75 7.95 -0.25
N CYS A 110 -8.48 7.09 -0.97
CA CYS A 110 -8.59 5.66 -0.70
C CYS A 110 -7.23 4.95 -0.80
N PHE A 111 -6.27 5.51 -1.54
CA PHE A 111 -4.93 4.97 -1.75
C PHE A 111 -3.89 5.89 -1.11
N GLN A 112 -3.35 5.45 0.01
CA GLN A 112 -2.34 6.20 0.77
C GLN A 112 -1.07 5.38 0.87
N ALA A 113 0.07 6.02 1.08
CA ALA A 113 1.35 5.36 1.13
C ALA A 113 2.26 5.90 2.24
N ILE A 114 3.13 5.04 2.72
CA ILE A 114 4.27 5.37 3.58
C ILE A 114 5.52 4.98 2.81
N SER A 115 6.39 5.95 2.53
CA SER A 115 7.72 5.69 1.98
C SER A 115 8.70 5.47 3.13
N PHE A 116 9.22 4.26 3.29
CA PHE A 116 10.17 3.97 4.37
C PHE A 116 11.50 4.69 4.20
N GLY A 117 11.92 4.94 2.95
CA GLY A 117 13.15 5.66 2.64
C GLY A 117 13.03 7.17 2.88
N GLY A 118 11.81 7.71 2.80
CA GLY A 118 11.53 9.13 3.05
C GLY A 118 11.20 9.48 4.51
N ALA A 119 10.94 8.48 5.36
CA ALA A 119 10.56 8.69 6.75
C ALA A 119 11.79 8.91 7.66
N PRO A 120 11.94 10.08 8.32
CA PRO A 120 13.08 10.35 9.20
C PRO A 120 13.19 9.32 10.34
N PRO A 121 14.41 8.90 10.73
CA PRO A 121 14.60 8.06 11.90
C PRO A 121 14.06 8.74 13.17
N GLY A 122 13.28 8.00 13.97
CA GLY A 122 12.71 8.49 15.23
C GLY A 122 11.42 9.31 15.09
N GLU A 123 11.00 9.66 13.87
CA GLU A 123 9.70 10.29 13.65
C GLU A 123 8.58 9.25 13.45
N PRO A 124 7.35 9.55 13.89
CA PRO A 124 6.19 8.71 13.59
C PRO A 124 5.97 8.58 12.08
N PHE A 125 5.65 7.37 11.62
CA PHE A 125 5.24 7.16 10.24
C PHE A 125 3.94 7.90 9.94
N ARG A 126 3.89 8.56 8.79
CA ARG A 126 2.72 9.29 8.32
C ARG A 126 2.38 8.83 6.91
N THR A 127 1.09 8.78 6.62
CA THR A 127 0.62 8.48 5.27
C THR A 127 0.57 9.76 4.44
N VAL A 128 0.89 9.63 3.16
CA VAL A 128 0.62 10.63 2.13
C VAL A 128 -0.29 10.00 1.08
N ASP A 129 -1.09 10.79 0.37
CA ASP A 129 -1.91 10.25 -0.70
C ASP A 129 -0.98 9.77 -1.83
N LEU A 130 -1.30 8.62 -2.45
CA LEU A 130 -0.39 7.96 -3.39
C LEU A 130 -0.04 8.85 -4.60
N ALA A 131 -0.96 9.73 -5.02
CA ALA A 131 -0.73 10.70 -6.09
C ALA A 131 0.22 11.85 -5.71
N ASP A 132 0.45 12.09 -4.41
CA ASP A 132 1.30 13.18 -3.94
C ASP A 132 2.78 12.77 -3.85
N LEU A 133 3.09 11.48 -3.95
CA LEU A 133 4.45 10.95 -4.13
C LEU A 133 4.94 11.19 -5.57
N ARG A 134 5.49 12.38 -5.81
CA ARG A 134 5.89 12.86 -7.14
C ARG A 134 6.91 11.96 -7.82
N GLU A 135 7.77 11.31 -7.04
CA GLU A 135 8.78 10.36 -7.51
C GLU A 135 8.15 9.12 -8.18
N LEU A 136 6.93 8.74 -7.79
CA LEU A 136 6.21 7.61 -8.39
C LEU A 136 5.53 7.96 -9.72
N ARG A 137 5.44 9.26 -10.05
CA ARG A 137 4.78 9.76 -11.28
C ARG A 137 3.37 9.19 -11.50
N ILE A 138 2.67 8.88 -10.41
CA ILE A 138 1.28 8.44 -10.43
C ILE A 138 0.39 9.69 -10.46
N PHE A 139 -0.33 9.88 -11.57
CA PHE A 139 -1.17 11.05 -11.73
C PHE A 139 -2.47 10.95 -10.92
N ARG A 140 -2.94 12.09 -10.40
CA ARG A 140 -4.15 12.18 -9.58
C ARG A 140 -5.41 11.60 -10.26
N HIS A 141 -5.61 11.89 -11.55
CA HIS A 141 -6.76 11.35 -12.31
C HIS A 141 -6.76 9.81 -12.33
N ASN A 142 -5.58 9.18 -12.35
CA ASN A 142 -5.48 7.72 -12.30
C ASN A 142 -5.95 7.20 -10.94
N ILE A 143 -5.61 7.89 -9.84
CA ILE A 143 -6.10 7.53 -8.51
C ILE A 143 -7.62 7.70 -8.43
N GLU A 144 -8.15 8.85 -8.86
CA GLU A 144 -9.59 9.15 -8.83
C GLU A 144 -10.43 8.08 -9.53
N ASP A 145 -10.02 7.63 -10.73
CA ASP A 145 -10.66 6.52 -11.44
C ASP A 145 -10.69 5.22 -10.59
N HIS A 146 -9.58 4.90 -9.93
CA HIS A 146 -9.48 3.68 -9.10
C HIS A 146 -10.26 3.83 -7.79
N GLU A 147 -10.44 5.05 -7.28
CA GLU A 147 -11.30 5.29 -6.11
C GLU A 147 -12.76 5.05 -6.44
N GLU A 148 -13.21 5.45 -7.62
CA GLU A 148 -14.57 5.14 -8.06
C GLU A 148 -14.77 3.63 -8.19
N LEU A 149 -13.80 2.93 -8.79
CA LEU A 149 -13.83 1.47 -8.91
C LEU A 149 -13.84 0.76 -7.55
N ILE A 150 -12.97 1.15 -6.62
CA ILE A 150 -12.90 0.48 -5.31
C ILE A 150 -14.19 0.67 -4.52
N ARG A 151 -14.77 1.88 -4.53
CA ARG A 151 -16.04 2.17 -3.84
C ARG A 151 -17.16 1.31 -4.40
N ARG A 152 -17.27 1.20 -5.74
CA ARG A 152 -18.27 0.34 -6.40
C ARG A 152 -18.08 -1.13 -6.05
N ILE A 153 -16.85 -1.65 -6.16
CA ILE A 153 -16.56 -3.06 -5.87
C ILE A 153 -16.86 -3.38 -4.41
N PHE A 154 -16.45 -2.50 -3.47
CA PHE A 154 -16.62 -2.78 -2.06
C PHE A 154 -18.08 -2.62 -1.61
N ALA A 155 -18.85 -1.73 -2.22
CA ALA A 155 -20.30 -1.66 -2.02
C ALA A 155 -20.95 -2.98 -2.42
N LEU A 156 -20.65 -3.50 -3.62
CA LEU A 156 -21.13 -4.79 -4.11
C LEU A 156 -20.73 -5.96 -3.18
N LEU A 157 -19.47 -6.02 -2.76
CA LEU A 157 -18.98 -7.06 -1.85
C LEU A 157 -19.63 -7.00 -0.47
N SER A 158 -19.99 -5.80 0.00
CA SER A 158 -20.62 -5.60 1.31
C SER A 158 -22.15 -5.73 1.28
N GLY A 159 -22.74 -5.97 0.11
CA GLY A 159 -24.20 -5.98 -0.08
C GLY A 159 -24.86 -4.60 0.10
N ALA A 160 -24.06 -3.53 0.08
CA ALA A 160 -24.56 -2.16 0.12
C ALA A 160 -24.91 -1.71 -1.30
N VAL A 161 -26.14 -1.24 -1.52
CA VAL A 161 -26.53 -0.63 -2.79
C VAL A 161 -25.78 0.72 -2.92
N PRO A 162 -25.13 1.01 -4.06
CA PRO A 162 -24.37 2.24 -4.26
C PRO A 162 -25.22 3.51 -4.18
#